data_AF-A0A3P8KMR5-F1
#
_entry.id   AF-A0A3P8KMR5-F1
#
_cell.length_a   1.000
_cell.length_b   1.000
_cell.length_c   1.000
_cell.angle_alpha   90.00
_cell.angle_beta   90.00
_cell.angle_gamma   90.00
#
_symmetry.space_group_name_H-M   'P 1'
#
loop_
_entity.id
_entity.type
_entity.pdbx_description
1 polymer ?
#
loop_
_entity_poly.entity_id
_entity_poly.type
_entity_poly.pdbx_seq_one_letter_code
_entity_poly.pdbx_strand_id
1 'polypeptide(L)'
;MHVCVDKPLADKLSDAESLVELAARRGLTLMVGFNRRFAPLYRELKAHLDDAASLRMDKHRSDSVGHDLRFTLLDDYLHVVDTALWLAGGKARLSGGLLQTTAQGEMLYAEHHFSSPQLEVTTSMHRRAGSQREWVQAVTDGGLYEVRDMREWQEERGQGVVQRPVPGWQTTLEQRGFVGCARHFIECVQNQTVPETAGEQALLAQRIVEKLWREAMSE
;
A
#
# COMPACT_ATOMS: atom_id res chain seq x y z
N MET A 1 -2.91 -27.26 -1.41
CA MET A 1 -3.13 -26.29 -2.50
C MET A 1 -2.41 -25.00 -2.12
N HIS A 2 -1.62 -24.42 -3.02
CA HIS A 2 -0.99 -23.11 -2.83
C HIS A 2 -2.06 -22.02 -2.98
N VAL A 3 -1.96 -20.89 -2.26
CA VAL A 3 -3.02 -19.89 -2.20
C VAL A 3 -2.46 -18.46 -2.34
N CYS A 4 -3.10 -17.67 -3.20
CA CYS A 4 -2.99 -16.21 -3.23
C CYS A 4 -4.33 -15.64 -2.79
N VAL A 5 -4.36 -14.95 -1.65
CA VAL A 5 -5.60 -14.38 -1.05
C VAL A 5 -5.64 -12.88 -1.32
N ASP A 6 -6.82 -12.32 -1.57
CA ASP A 6 -6.99 -10.87 -1.54
C ASP A 6 -6.78 -10.33 -0.12
N LYS A 7 -6.51 -9.04 0.02
CA LYS A 7 -6.37 -8.39 1.32
C LYS A 7 -7.74 -8.16 1.99
N PRO A 8 -7.81 -8.12 3.33
CA PRO A 8 -6.78 -8.59 4.27
C PRO A 8 -6.69 -10.13 4.27
N LEU A 9 -5.57 -10.69 4.75
CA LEU A 9 -5.38 -12.15 4.80
C LEU A 9 -6.47 -12.86 5.64
N ALA A 10 -6.88 -12.21 6.73
CA ALA A 10 -8.04 -12.57 7.53
C ALA A 10 -8.56 -11.31 8.24
N ASP A 11 -9.81 -11.32 8.70
CA ASP A 11 -10.35 -10.18 9.48
C ASP A 11 -9.61 -9.98 10.81
N LYS A 12 -9.21 -11.07 11.49
CA LYS A 12 -8.44 -11.02 12.73
C LYS A 12 -6.96 -11.27 12.46
N LEU A 13 -6.10 -10.45 13.06
CA LEU A 13 -4.65 -10.61 12.95
C LEU A 13 -4.18 -11.98 13.45
N SER A 14 -4.76 -12.52 14.53
CA SER A 14 -4.43 -13.85 15.05
C SER A 14 -4.72 -14.98 14.06
N ASP A 15 -5.77 -14.83 13.27
CA ASP A 15 -6.18 -15.80 12.26
C ASP A 15 -5.24 -15.71 11.06
N ALA A 16 -4.85 -14.49 10.67
CA ALA A 16 -3.85 -14.25 9.63
C ALA A 16 -2.48 -14.86 10.02
N GLU A 17 -2.04 -14.67 11.27
CA GLU A 17 -0.82 -15.29 11.82
C GLU A 17 -0.91 -16.82 11.79
N SER A 18 -2.03 -17.39 12.24
CA SER A 18 -2.27 -18.83 12.21
C SER A 18 -2.23 -19.42 10.80
N LEU A 19 -2.75 -18.70 9.80
CA LEU A 19 -2.71 -19.10 8.39
C LEU A 19 -1.27 -19.07 7.83
N VAL A 20 -0.49 -18.04 8.15
CA VAL A 20 0.94 -17.96 7.77
C VAL A 20 1.72 -19.13 8.34
N GLU A 21 1.56 -19.42 9.64
CA GLU A 21 2.22 -20.55 10.27
C GLU A 21 1.76 -21.90 9.68
N LEU A 22 0.47 -22.06 9.41
CA LEU A 22 -0.06 -23.29 8.82
C LEU A 22 0.53 -23.52 7.43
N ALA A 23 0.61 -22.49 6.60
CA ALA A 23 1.21 -22.57 5.28
C ALA A 23 2.69 -22.99 5.37
N ALA A 24 3.46 -22.35 6.26
CA ALA A 24 4.85 -22.70 6.51
C ALA A 24 5.02 -24.15 6.99
N ARG A 25 4.24 -24.59 7.98
CA ARG A 25 4.25 -25.98 8.50
C ARG A 25 3.92 -27.02 7.42
N ARG A 26 3.11 -26.66 6.43
CA ARG A 26 2.69 -27.54 5.33
C ARG A 26 3.61 -27.46 4.11
N GLY A 27 4.64 -26.61 4.12
CA GLY A 27 5.48 -26.35 2.95
C GLY A 27 4.68 -25.78 1.77
N LEU A 28 3.60 -25.04 2.04
CA LEU A 28 2.74 -24.44 1.03
C LEU A 28 3.01 -22.94 0.89
N THR A 29 2.84 -22.45 -0.33
CA THR A 29 2.93 -21.03 -0.65
C THR A 29 1.62 -20.34 -0.28
N LEU A 30 1.70 -19.34 0.60
CA LEU A 30 0.62 -18.43 0.94
C LEU A 30 1.08 -16.99 0.70
N MET A 31 0.39 -16.29 -0.19
CA MET A 31 0.70 -14.92 -0.60
C MET A 31 -0.53 -14.03 -0.43
N VAL A 32 -0.34 -12.79 0.02
CA VAL A 32 -1.38 -11.75 -0.02
C VAL A 32 -1.24 -10.93 -1.30
N GLY A 33 -2.36 -10.69 -1.98
CA GLY A 33 -2.45 -10.01 -3.26
C GLY A 33 -2.26 -8.49 -3.21
N PHE A 34 -1.17 -7.99 -2.61
CA PHE A 34 -0.81 -6.56 -2.64
C PHE A 34 -0.35 -6.13 -4.04
N ASN A 35 -1.30 -6.05 -4.98
CA ASN A 35 -1.07 -5.78 -6.40
C ASN A 35 -0.27 -4.48 -6.65
N ARG A 36 -0.37 -3.47 -5.78
CA ARG A 36 0.38 -2.21 -5.87
C ARG A 36 1.91 -2.41 -5.84
N ARG A 37 2.41 -3.42 -5.13
CA ARG A 37 3.84 -3.77 -5.12
C ARG A 37 4.35 -4.30 -6.47
N PHE A 38 3.41 -4.63 -7.36
CA PHE A 38 3.66 -5.14 -8.71
C PHE A 38 3.23 -4.15 -9.80
N ALA A 39 2.76 -2.95 -9.43
CA ALA A 39 2.44 -1.90 -10.39
C ALA A 39 3.75 -1.36 -11.01
N PRO A 40 3.89 -1.35 -12.35
CA PRO A 40 5.16 -1.00 -13.01
C PRO A 40 5.72 0.35 -12.56
N LEU A 41 4.89 1.39 -12.52
CA LEU A 41 5.33 2.73 -12.15
C LEU A 41 5.67 2.87 -10.66
N TYR A 42 5.06 2.07 -9.77
CA TYR A 42 5.46 2.08 -8.36
C TYR A 42 6.76 1.30 -8.13
N ARG A 43 7.01 0.20 -8.85
CA ARG A 43 8.32 -0.48 -8.80
C ARG A 43 9.42 0.42 -9.37
N GLU A 44 9.14 1.14 -10.44
CA GLU A 44 10.06 2.14 -10.99
C GLU A 44 10.29 3.28 -10.00
N LEU A 45 9.24 3.87 -9.44
CA LEU A 45 9.36 4.90 -8.40
C LEU A 45 10.24 4.41 -7.25
N LYS A 46 10.00 3.18 -6.77
CA LYS A 46 10.78 2.58 -5.68
C LYS A 46 12.28 2.58 -5.94
N ALA A 47 12.72 2.41 -7.19
CA ALA A 47 14.13 2.42 -7.56
C ALA A 47 14.79 3.81 -7.47
N HIS A 48 14.00 4.86 -7.28
CA HIS A 48 14.47 6.23 -7.07
C HIS A 48 14.41 6.70 -5.60
N LEU A 49 14.03 5.83 -4.65
CA LEU A 49 13.74 6.27 -3.27
C LEU A 49 14.88 6.01 -2.26
N ASP A 50 16.05 5.56 -2.70
CA ASP A 50 17.16 5.21 -1.79
C ASP A 50 17.65 6.42 -0.96
N ASP A 51 17.53 7.64 -1.50
CA ASP A 51 17.89 8.92 -0.89
C ASP A 51 16.68 9.86 -0.71
N ALA A 52 15.47 9.30 -0.68
CA ALA A 52 14.25 10.08 -0.51
C ALA A 52 14.17 10.72 0.89
N ALA A 53 13.88 12.02 0.92
CA ALA A 53 13.61 12.76 2.14
C ALA A 53 12.13 12.69 2.54
N SER A 54 11.22 12.65 1.55
CA SER A 54 9.78 12.59 1.78
C SER A 54 9.07 11.68 0.78
N LEU A 55 8.10 10.93 1.27
CA LEU A 55 7.18 10.11 0.49
C LEU A 55 5.75 10.33 0.98
N ARG A 56 4.84 10.68 0.09
CA ARG A 56 3.42 10.85 0.42
C ARG A 56 2.56 10.00 -0.51
N MET A 57 1.66 9.21 0.06
CA MET A 57 0.64 8.50 -0.68
C MET A 57 -0.76 8.96 -0.27
N ASP A 58 -1.53 9.41 -1.26
CA ASP A 58 -2.92 9.80 -1.10
C ASP A 58 -3.82 8.85 -1.87
N LYS A 59 -4.96 8.53 -1.27
CA LYS A 59 -6.01 7.75 -1.92
C LYS A 59 -7.37 8.18 -1.44
N HIS A 60 -8.10 8.88 -2.29
CA HIS A 60 -9.40 9.45 -1.93
C HIS A 60 -10.55 8.79 -2.67
N ARG A 61 -11.75 8.95 -2.13
CA ARG A 61 -13.01 8.53 -2.73
C ARG A 61 -13.92 9.74 -2.96
N SER A 62 -14.75 9.69 -4.00
CA SER A 62 -15.70 10.75 -4.31
C SER A 62 -16.73 10.92 -3.20
N ASP A 63 -17.51 9.88 -2.93
CA ASP A 63 -18.38 9.75 -1.75
C ASP A 63 -18.58 8.26 -1.47
N SER A 64 -17.96 7.75 -0.41
CA SER A 64 -17.94 6.33 -0.07
C SER A 64 -17.83 6.12 1.46
N VAL A 65 -18.51 6.96 2.22
CA VAL A 65 -18.76 6.72 3.65
C VAL A 65 -19.94 5.75 3.77
N GLY A 66 -19.92 4.82 4.73
CA GLY A 66 -21.04 3.86 4.91
C GLY A 66 -20.72 2.56 5.66
N HIS A 67 -19.43 2.28 5.89
CA HIS A 67 -19.00 1.13 6.70
C HIS A 67 -18.30 1.62 7.97
N ASP A 68 -18.27 0.77 8.99
CA ASP A 68 -17.56 1.09 10.23
C ASP A 68 -16.06 1.33 9.99
N LEU A 69 -15.45 2.00 10.97
CA LEU A 69 -14.05 2.37 10.94
C LEU A 69 -13.13 1.15 10.71
N ARG A 70 -13.33 0.04 11.44
CA ARG A 70 -12.45 -1.13 11.37
C ARG A 70 -12.50 -1.77 10.00
N PHE A 71 -13.70 -1.95 9.44
CA PHE A 71 -13.87 -2.48 8.09
C PHE A 71 -13.15 -1.61 7.06
N THR A 72 -13.38 -0.29 7.09
CA THR A 72 -12.80 0.62 6.09
C THR A 72 -11.26 0.69 6.18
N LEU A 73 -10.74 0.62 7.41
CA LEU A 73 -9.31 0.56 7.67
C LEU A 73 -8.66 -0.68 7.05
N LEU A 74 -9.24 -1.87 7.24
CA LEU A 74 -8.72 -3.12 6.69
C LEU A 74 -8.97 -3.28 5.19
N ASP A 75 -10.09 -2.80 4.67
CA ASP A 75 -10.45 -2.96 3.26
C ASP A 75 -9.73 -1.96 2.36
N ASP A 76 -9.61 -0.69 2.79
CA ASP A 76 -9.16 0.38 1.91
C ASP A 76 -7.91 1.12 2.40
N TYR A 77 -7.83 1.48 3.69
CA TYR A 77 -6.66 2.20 4.21
C TYR A 77 -5.40 1.32 4.26
N LEU A 78 -5.57 0.01 4.47
CA LEU A 78 -4.53 -1.01 4.41
C LEU A 78 -3.70 -0.93 3.13
N HIS A 79 -4.31 -0.65 1.98
CA HIS A 79 -3.59 -0.49 0.71
C HIS A 79 -2.60 0.67 0.73
N VAL A 80 -2.97 1.77 1.39
CA VAL A 80 -2.16 2.99 1.47
C VAL A 80 -0.97 2.75 2.39
N VAL A 81 -1.23 2.17 3.57
CA VAL A 81 -0.19 1.81 4.55
C VAL A 81 0.78 0.79 3.96
N ASP A 82 0.28 -0.28 3.33
CA ASP A 82 1.13 -1.30 2.71
C ASP A 82 2.07 -0.72 1.67
N THR A 83 1.51 0.03 0.71
CA THR A 83 2.26 0.57 -0.43
C THR A 83 3.28 1.59 0.04
N ALA A 84 2.90 2.52 0.93
CA ALA A 84 3.81 3.55 1.42
C ALA A 84 4.99 2.96 2.20
N LEU A 85 4.75 1.96 3.07
CA LEU A 85 5.81 1.31 3.82
C LEU A 85 6.70 0.43 2.94
N TRP A 86 6.14 -0.25 1.95
CA TRP A 86 6.91 -1.01 0.97
C TRP A 86 7.81 -0.10 0.13
N LEU A 87 7.28 1.03 -0.37
CA LEU A 87 8.06 2.04 -1.07
C LEU A 87 9.21 2.56 -0.21
N ALA A 88 8.93 2.90 1.06
CA ALA A 88 9.90 3.33 2.07
C ALA A 88 10.88 2.23 2.56
N GLY A 89 10.86 1.03 1.97
CA GLY A 89 11.79 -0.04 2.30
C GLY A 89 11.52 -0.76 3.63
N GLY A 90 10.32 -0.59 4.21
CA GLY A 90 9.82 -1.35 5.36
C GLY A 90 10.43 -0.98 6.71
N LYS A 91 11.17 0.13 6.81
CA LYS A 91 11.88 0.56 8.03
C LYS A 91 11.21 1.72 8.77
N ALA A 92 10.28 2.42 8.12
CA ALA A 92 9.59 3.55 8.72
C ALA A 92 8.67 3.10 9.85
N ARG A 93 8.65 3.87 10.95
CA ARG A 93 7.86 3.59 12.15
C ARG A 93 6.82 4.66 12.34
N LEU A 94 5.64 4.27 12.81
CA LEU A 94 4.54 5.20 13.09
C LEU A 94 5.01 6.29 14.08
N SER A 95 4.90 7.55 13.67
CA SER A 95 5.26 8.72 14.48
C SER A 95 4.03 9.50 14.98
N GLY A 96 2.90 9.41 14.28
CA GLY A 96 1.64 10.01 14.69
C GLY A 96 0.60 10.01 13.57
N GLY A 97 -0.57 10.59 13.82
CA GLY A 97 -1.63 10.68 12.83
C GLY A 97 -2.96 11.06 13.43
N LEU A 98 -4.00 10.95 12.62
CA LEU A 98 -5.37 11.29 12.93
C LEU A 98 -6.32 10.32 12.24
N LEU A 99 -7.36 9.92 12.98
CA LEU A 99 -8.56 9.28 12.45
C LEU A 99 -9.77 10.16 12.75
N GLN A 100 -10.57 10.44 11.72
CA GLN A 100 -11.82 11.16 11.86
C GLN A 100 -12.97 10.27 11.41
N THR A 101 -14.00 10.18 12.25
CA THR A 101 -15.23 9.43 11.96
C THR A 101 -16.44 10.34 11.87
N THR A 102 -17.48 9.86 11.22
CA THR A 102 -18.83 10.42 11.35
C THR A 102 -19.38 10.16 12.75
N ALA A 103 -20.52 10.77 13.08
CA ALA A 103 -21.25 10.48 14.31
C ALA A 103 -21.72 9.01 14.40
N GLN A 104 -21.77 8.30 13.27
CA GLN A 104 -22.13 6.89 13.17
C GLN A 104 -20.91 5.95 13.32
N GLY A 105 -19.72 6.48 13.56
CA GLY A 105 -18.49 5.68 13.70
C GLY A 105 -17.92 5.18 12.36
N GLU A 106 -18.33 5.79 11.25
CA GLU A 106 -17.84 5.47 9.90
C GLU A 106 -16.60 6.31 9.61
N MET A 107 -15.60 5.74 8.94
CA MET A 107 -14.39 6.49 8.59
C MET A 107 -14.71 7.64 7.62
N LEU A 108 -14.26 8.86 7.95
CA LEU A 108 -14.35 10.04 7.08
C LEU A 108 -12.97 10.41 6.51
N TYR A 109 -11.96 10.50 7.38
CA TYR A 109 -10.60 10.86 7.03
C TYR A 109 -9.58 10.07 7.87
N ALA A 110 -8.44 9.74 7.27
CA ALA A 110 -7.29 9.19 7.96
C ALA A 110 -6.01 9.78 7.38
N GLU A 111 -5.12 10.23 8.24
CA GLU A 111 -3.76 10.60 7.87
C GLU A 111 -2.77 10.14 8.93
N HIS A 112 -1.68 9.51 8.51
CA HIS A 112 -0.64 9.03 9.43
C HIS A 112 0.73 9.31 8.88
N HIS A 113 1.66 9.53 9.79
CA HIS A 113 3.06 9.81 9.52
C HIS A 113 3.91 8.65 10.04
N PHE A 114 4.91 8.28 9.27
CA PHE A 114 5.91 7.30 9.64
C PHE A 114 7.29 7.89 9.37
N SER A 115 8.25 7.62 10.24
CA SER A 115 9.60 8.15 10.09
C SER A 115 10.65 7.05 10.15
N SER A 116 11.74 7.30 9.42
CA SER A 116 13.02 6.61 9.54
C SER A 116 14.11 7.68 9.57
N PRO A 117 15.39 7.35 9.88
CA PRO A 117 16.43 8.38 10.03
C PRO A 117 16.62 9.33 8.85
N GLN A 118 16.20 8.95 7.63
CA GLN A 118 16.41 9.73 6.40
C GLN A 118 15.13 10.04 5.64
N LEU A 119 13.99 9.44 5.99
CA LEU A 119 12.76 9.49 5.20
C LEU A 119 11.54 9.68 6.11
N GLU A 120 10.76 10.72 5.79
CA GLU A 120 9.40 10.93 6.29
C GLU A 120 8.37 10.37 5.31
N VAL A 121 7.39 9.63 5.82
CA VAL A 121 6.34 8.98 5.02
C VAL A 121 4.99 9.45 5.51
N THR A 122 4.10 9.85 4.60
CA THR A 122 2.72 10.22 4.93
C THR A 122 1.72 9.40 4.13
N THR A 123 0.70 8.88 4.80
CA THR A 123 -0.42 8.16 4.18
C THR A 123 -1.71 8.93 4.42
N SER A 124 -2.49 9.24 3.39
CA SER A 124 -3.72 10.02 3.52
C SER A 124 -4.89 9.41 2.75
N MET A 125 -6.07 9.42 3.35
CA MET A 125 -7.31 8.97 2.76
C MET A 125 -8.48 9.81 3.23
N HIS A 126 -9.32 10.23 2.28
CA HIS A 126 -10.57 10.91 2.57
C HIS A 126 -11.69 10.17 1.83
N ARG A 127 -12.76 9.83 2.54
CA ARG A 127 -13.87 8.99 2.03
C ARG A 127 -14.93 9.77 1.25
N ARG A 128 -14.95 11.10 1.38
CA ARG A 128 -15.87 12.00 0.68
C ARG A 128 -15.17 13.26 0.13
N ALA A 129 -14.13 13.07 -0.67
CA ALA A 129 -13.32 14.18 -1.20
C ALA A 129 -13.87 14.77 -2.52
N GLY A 130 -14.97 14.23 -3.05
CA GLY A 130 -15.50 14.62 -4.36
C GLY A 130 -14.66 14.16 -5.55
N SER A 131 -13.62 13.35 -5.33
CA SER A 131 -12.76 12.79 -6.38
C SER A 131 -12.27 11.38 -6.01
N GLN A 132 -12.16 10.50 -7.01
CA GLN A 132 -11.58 9.17 -6.87
C GLN A 132 -10.18 9.17 -7.49
N ARG A 133 -9.20 9.67 -6.73
CA ARG A 133 -7.81 9.77 -7.16
C ARG A 133 -6.88 9.07 -6.19
N GLU A 134 -5.82 8.50 -6.75
CA GLU A 134 -4.70 7.93 -6.01
C GLU A 134 -3.41 8.51 -6.56
N TRP A 135 -2.47 8.90 -5.70
CA TRP A 135 -1.15 9.29 -6.15
C TRP A 135 -0.09 9.00 -5.10
N VAL A 136 1.15 8.91 -5.58
CA VAL A 136 2.34 8.92 -4.74
C VAL A 136 3.23 10.07 -5.18
N GLN A 137 3.68 10.87 -4.24
CA GLN A 137 4.66 11.92 -4.43
C GLN A 137 5.94 11.58 -3.65
N ALA A 138 7.10 11.84 -4.24
CA ALA A 138 8.38 11.64 -3.59
C ALA A 138 9.31 12.83 -3.82
N VAL A 139 10.06 13.17 -2.78
CA VAL A 139 11.11 14.19 -2.79
C VAL A 139 12.43 13.50 -2.47
N THR A 140 13.38 13.57 -3.40
CA THR A 140 14.70 12.95 -3.30
C THR A 140 15.80 14.01 -3.41
N ASP A 141 17.05 13.63 -3.19
CA ASP A 141 18.17 14.48 -3.58
C ASP A 141 18.20 14.58 -5.11
N GLY A 142 17.95 15.77 -5.65
CA GLY A 142 17.96 16.03 -7.09
C GLY A 142 16.73 15.56 -7.89
N GLY A 143 15.61 15.22 -7.24
CA GLY A 143 14.40 14.80 -7.96
C GLY A 143 13.09 15.03 -7.21
N LEU A 144 12.06 15.44 -7.96
CA LEU A 144 10.67 15.41 -7.54
C LEU A 144 9.90 14.44 -8.44
N TYR A 145 9.12 13.54 -7.85
CA TYR A 145 8.38 12.52 -8.58
C TYR A 145 6.92 12.52 -8.16
N GLU A 146 6.03 12.30 -9.12
CA GLU A 146 4.60 12.05 -8.90
C GLU A 146 4.14 10.91 -9.81
N VAL A 147 3.48 9.92 -9.21
CA VAL A 147 2.79 8.85 -9.92
C VAL A 147 1.30 8.92 -9.61
N ARG A 148 0.47 9.25 -10.60
CA ARG A 148 -0.99 9.33 -10.46
C ARG A 148 -1.69 8.10 -11.01
N ASP A 149 -2.64 7.57 -10.25
CA ASP A 149 -3.52 6.44 -10.56
C ASP A 149 -2.77 5.18 -11.05
N MET A 150 -1.51 5.02 -10.63
CA MET A 150 -0.57 3.99 -11.12
C MET A 150 -0.35 4.02 -12.64
N ARG A 151 -0.65 5.14 -13.30
CA ARG A 151 -0.73 5.27 -14.76
C ARG A 151 0.10 6.41 -15.30
N GLU A 152 0.06 7.56 -14.66
CA GLU A 152 0.74 8.76 -15.14
C GLU A 152 1.99 8.98 -14.31
N TRP A 153 3.09 9.30 -15.00
CA TRP A 153 4.36 9.65 -14.37
C TRP A 153 4.70 11.10 -14.69
N GLN A 154 5.07 11.83 -13.65
CA GLN A 154 5.67 13.16 -13.74
C GLN A 154 6.94 13.21 -12.91
N GLU A 155 7.99 13.81 -13.46
CA GLU A 155 9.24 14.07 -12.73
C GLU A 155 9.79 15.46 -13.03
N GLU A 156 10.58 15.99 -12.08
CA GLU A 156 11.38 17.18 -12.26
C GLU A 156 12.79 16.94 -11.71
N ARG A 157 13.80 17.12 -12.56
CA ARG A 157 15.23 16.89 -12.26
C ARG A 157 16.11 18.03 -12.79
N GLY A 158 15.70 19.27 -12.52
CA GLY A 158 16.45 20.49 -12.87
C GLY A 158 16.37 20.94 -14.34
N GLN A 159 15.68 20.20 -15.22
CA GLN A 159 15.48 20.54 -16.64
C GLN A 159 14.00 20.87 -16.96
N GLY A 160 13.21 21.20 -15.94
CA GLY A 160 11.77 21.37 -16.02
C GLY A 160 10.99 20.07 -15.83
N VAL A 161 9.67 20.16 -15.99
CA VAL A 161 8.73 19.07 -15.77
C VAL A 161 8.71 18.13 -16.97
N VAL A 162 8.92 16.83 -16.71
CA VAL A 162 8.82 15.75 -17.69
C VAL A 162 7.60 14.90 -17.39
N GLN A 163 6.71 14.75 -18.37
CA GLN A 163 5.61 13.80 -18.32
C GLN A 163 5.88 12.69 -19.34
N ARG A 164 5.78 11.43 -18.89
CA ARG A 164 6.06 10.30 -19.76
C ARG A 164 4.80 9.89 -20.53
N PRO A 165 4.92 9.51 -21.82
CA PRO A 165 3.78 8.95 -22.56
C PRO A 165 3.26 7.69 -21.88
N VAL A 166 1.94 7.61 -21.70
CA VAL A 166 1.31 6.37 -21.22
C VAL A 166 1.33 5.35 -22.35
N PRO A 167 1.84 4.12 -22.14
CA PRO A 167 1.86 3.10 -23.20
C PRO A 167 0.45 2.80 -23.71
N GLY A 168 0.23 2.99 -25.01
CA GLY A 168 -1.12 2.91 -25.61
C GLY A 168 -1.79 1.54 -25.57
N TRP A 169 -0.99 0.47 -25.40
CA TRP A 169 -1.48 -0.92 -25.40
C TRP A 169 -1.40 -1.60 -24.04
N GLN A 170 -0.97 -0.88 -22.99
CA GLN A 170 -0.89 -1.45 -21.66
C GLN A 170 -2.26 -1.44 -20.99
N THR A 171 -2.68 -2.59 -20.48
CA THR A 171 -3.99 -2.72 -19.85
C THR A 171 -4.04 -2.09 -18.46
N THR A 172 -5.23 -1.71 -17.99
CA THR A 172 -5.42 -1.23 -16.61
C THR A 172 -5.05 -2.29 -15.57
N LEU A 173 -5.26 -3.57 -15.87
CA LEU A 173 -4.88 -4.68 -14.97
C LEU A 173 -3.36 -4.77 -14.81
N GLU A 174 -2.59 -4.52 -15.87
CA GLU A 174 -1.14 -4.45 -15.81
C GLU A 174 -0.65 -3.19 -15.09
N GLN A 175 -1.22 -2.02 -15.40
CA GLN A 175 -0.89 -0.75 -14.73
C GLN A 175 -1.07 -0.86 -13.22
N ARG A 176 -2.18 -1.48 -12.79
CA ARG A 176 -2.49 -1.70 -11.37
C ARG A 176 -1.76 -2.90 -10.77
N GLY A 177 -0.86 -3.56 -11.49
CA GLY A 177 -0.03 -4.64 -10.97
C GLY A 177 -0.76 -5.97 -10.72
N PHE A 178 -2.02 -6.14 -11.13
CA PHE A 178 -2.72 -7.42 -10.98
C PHE A 178 -2.04 -8.54 -11.77
N VAL A 179 -1.64 -8.23 -13.02
CA VAL A 179 -0.94 -9.20 -13.87
C VAL A 179 0.42 -9.58 -13.28
N GLY A 180 1.19 -8.60 -12.78
CA GLY A 180 2.47 -8.85 -12.13
C GLY A 180 2.33 -9.69 -10.86
N CYS A 181 1.34 -9.37 -10.01
CA CYS A 181 1.04 -10.11 -8.79
C CYS A 181 0.70 -11.57 -9.06
N ALA A 182 -0.16 -11.84 -10.05
CA ALA A 182 -0.55 -13.20 -10.42
C ALA A 182 0.63 -14.00 -11.01
N ARG A 183 1.43 -13.38 -11.89
CA ARG A 183 2.63 -14.01 -12.46
C ARG A 183 3.65 -14.36 -11.38
N HIS A 184 3.94 -13.41 -10.49
CA HIS A 184 4.84 -13.61 -9.36
C HIS A 184 4.44 -14.79 -8.49
N PHE A 185 3.15 -14.90 -8.15
CA PHE A 185 2.64 -16.04 -7.39
C PHE A 185 2.90 -17.38 -8.09
N ILE A 186 2.57 -17.47 -9.39
CA ILE A 186 2.76 -18.70 -10.18
C ILE A 186 4.24 -19.07 -10.25
N GLU A 187 5.11 -18.09 -10.50
CA GLU A 187 6.57 -18.28 -10.56
C GLU A 187 7.12 -18.77 -9.21
N CYS A 188 6.66 -18.22 -8.08
CA CYS A 188 7.07 -18.70 -6.75
C CYS A 188 6.64 -20.14 -6.48
N VAL A 189 5.44 -20.54 -6.91
CA VAL A 189 4.97 -21.92 -6.77
C VAL A 189 5.82 -22.87 -7.62
N GLN A 190 6.12 -22.50 -8.88
CA GLN A 190 6.92 -23.32 -9.79
C GLN A 190 8.37 -23.45 -9.31
N ASN A 191 8.97 -22.36 -8.84
CA ASN A 191 10.38 -22.31 -8.44
C ASN A 191 10.61 -22.64 -6.96
N GLN A 192 9.54 -22.91 -6.20
CA GLN A 192 9.59 -23.16 -4.76
C GLN A 192 10.28 -22.04 -3.98
N THR A 193 10.05 -20.79 -4.40
CA THR A 193 10.59 -19.59 -3.74
C THR A 193 9.55 -18.91 -2.87
N VAL A 194 10.02 -18.09 -1.92
CA VAL A 194 9.14 -17.32 -1.02
C VAL A 194 8.61 -16.08 -1.76
N PRO A 195 7.29 -15.86 -1.84
CA PRO A 195 6.72 -14.66 -2.45
C PRO A 195 7.08 -13.36 -1.72
N GLU A 196 7.09 -12.23 -2.44
CA GLU A 196 7.38 -10.89 -1.87
C GLU A 196 6.40 -10.49 -0.75
N THR A 197 5.17 -11.01 -0.78
CA THR A 197 4.06 -10.66 0.13
C THR A 197 3.57 -11.88 0.92
N ALA A 198 4.48 -12.77 1.27
CA ALA A 198 4.25 -13.92 2.15
C ALA A 198 4.82 -13.69 3.56
N GLY A 199 4.50 -14.57 4.51
CA GLY A 199 5.10 -14.54 5.84
C GLY A 199 4.84 -13.21 6.57
N GLU A 200 5.90 -12.63 7.15
CA GLU A 200 5.81 -11.33 7.84
C GLU A 200 5.32 -10.20 6.92
N GLN A 201 5.68 -10.24 5.63
CA GLN A 201 5.25 -9.22 4.67
C GLN A 201 3.74 -9.25 4.42
N ALA A 202 3.08 -10.38 4.65
CA ALA A 202 1.62 -10.51 4.57
C ALA A 202 0.91 -9.84 5.77
N LEU A 203 1.60 -9.67 6.90
CA LEU A 203 1.01 -9.28 8.18
C LEU A 203 1.31 -7.83 8.56
N LEU A 204 2.42 -7.28 8.08
CA LEU A 204 2.97 -6.00 8.51
C LEU A 204 1.97 -4.85 8.46
N ALA A 205 1.33 -4.65 7.31
CA ALA A 205 0.38 -3.55 7.13
C ALA A 205 -0.88 -3.75 8.00
N GLN A 206 -1.38 -4.99 8.11
CA GLN A 206 -2.55 -5.30 8.94
C GLN A 206 -2.26 -5.05 10.42
N ARG A 207 -1.07 -5.40 10.90
CA ARG A 207 -0.63 -5.15 12.28
C ARG A 207 -0.61 -3.66 12.61
N ILE A 208 -0.16 -2.83 11.67
CA ILE A 208 -0.17 -1.38 11.82
C ILE A 208 -1.59 -0.86 11.83
N VAL A 209 -2.43 -1.26 10.89
CA VAL A 209 -3.83 -0.82 10.82
C VAL A 209 -4.62 -1.21 12.07
N GLU A 210 -4.43 -2.44 12.58
CA GLU A 210 -5.02 -2.88 13.85
C GLU A 210 -4.53 -2.05 15.04
N LYS A 211 -3.26 -1.65 15.06
CA LYS A 211 -2.73 -0.74 16.08
C LYS A 211 -3.41 0.63 16.03
N LEU A 212 -3.51 1.23 14.84
CA LEU A 212 -4.17 2.52 14.63
C LEU A 212 -5.63 2.49 15.10
N TRP A 213 -6.35 1.41 14.75
CA TRP A 213 -7.72 1.23 15.19
C TRP A 213 -7.84 1.14 16.72
N ARG A 214 -6.97 0.38 17.39
CA ARG A 214 -6.98 0.27 18.87
C ARG A 214 -6.70 1.58 19.57
N GLU A 215 -5.74 2.36 19.06
CA GLU A 215 -5.41 3.68 19.61
C GLU A 215 -6.63 4.62 19.51
N ALA A 216 -7.27 4.70 18.35
CA ALA A 216 -8.46 5.53 18.15
C ALA A 216 -9.71 5.06 18.94
N MET A 217 -9.79 3.77 19.30
CA MET A 217 -10.88 3.26 20.15
C MET A 217 -10.61 3.42 21.64
N SER A 218 -9.40 3.81 22.03
CA SER A 218 -9.00 4.00 23.43
C SER A 218 -9.01 5.46 23.89
N GLU A 219 -9.18 6.39 22.95
CA GLU A 219 -9.43 7.83 23.19
C GLU A 219 -10.93 8.13 23.33
#